data_AF-A0A7K6QVL9-F1
#
_entry.id   AF-A0A7K6QVL9-F1
#
_cell.length_a   1.000
_cell.length_b   1.000
_cell.length_c   1.000
_cell.angle_alpha   90.00
_cell.angle_beta   90.00
_cell.angle_gamma   90.00
#
_symmetry.space_group_name_H-M   'P 1'
#
loop_
_entity.id
_entity.type
_entity.pdbx_description
1 polymer ?
#
loop_
_entity_poly.entity_id
_entity_poly.type
_entity_poly.pdbx_seq_one_letter_code
_entity_poly.pdbx_strand_id
1 'polypeptide(L)'
;GAPLGPRRISRRPVPALPDTEAFLAAALQRVRRRARGCLAPELCVQASEFTFLFPSLQYLFSVCAPIFFQRLPLFNLGIQRKCYCQEINFLFIAFDSISLLSLGLGTMGRGIVTSLVKANIRVVALEQNLEYLNTGKKAVMLLLEREAMKMQKGAQAPDFHNPARLQFTVDFDLLRDVDLVIEAVFENMALKKEIFHKLSRVCKPGALLCTNTSALNIDEIASATSRPQQVIGTHFFSPAHVMRLLEIIYGRHTSPTAIATAMQLAKALDKVGVVVGNCFGFVGNRMMFPYVQQAVFLLEEGSTPEAVDRVLEDFGFKIGPFRMSDLAGLDVGWRSRQEQGLTGPALPAGTPARQRHGQRYCPLPDLLCEHGRFGQKSGQGWYQYEKAGGRTATPDPWLHKFLSQYRDTHGIKTRRIDQEEILERCLFALINEGFAILAEGIASGPEHVD
;
A
#
# COMPACT_ATOMS: atom_id res chain seq x y z
N GLY A 1 -2.11 -25.84 -59.90
CA GLY A 1 -2.05 -24.47 -59.35
C GLY A 1 -0.82 -24.35 -58.49
N ALA A 2 0.02 -23.34 -58.72
CA ALA A 2 1.26 -23.17 -57.98
C ALA A 2 1.00 -22.90 -56.48
N PRO A 3 1.90 -23.32 -55.57
CA PRO A 3 1.73 -23.10 -54.13
C PRO A 3 1.83 -21.60 -53.81
N LEU A 4 0.88 -21.07 -53.05
CA LEU A 4 0.96 -19.72 -52.52
C LEU A 4 2.14 -19.66 -51.53
N GLY A 5 3.24 -19.05 -51.94
CA GLY A 5 4.39 -18.80 -51.07
C GLY A 5 4.01 -18.00 -49.81
N PRO A 6 4.89 -17.95 -48.80
CA PRO A 6 4.63 -17.29 -47.51
C PRO A 6 4.22 -15.83 -47.73
N ARG A 7 2.94 -15.54 -47.48
CA ARG A 7 2.39 -14.17 -47.60
C ARG A 7 3.00 -13.31 -46.49
N ARG A 8 3.94 -12.44 -46.84
CA ARG A 8 4.45 -11.41 -45.92
C ARG A 8 3.27 -10.58 -45.40
N ILE A 9 3.15 -10.47 -44.08
CA ILE A 9 2.09 -9.70 -43.41
C ILE A 9 2.08 -8.24 -43.91
N SER A 10 3.25 -7.69 -44.25
CA SER A 10 3.40 -6.35 -44.82
C SER A 10 2.73 -6.13 -46.19
N ARG A 11 2.31 -7.20 -46.88
CA ARG A 11 1.59 -7.12 -48.16
C ARG A 11 0.08 -7.37 -48.01
N ARG A 12 -0.43 -7.55 -46.79
CA ARG A 12 -1.87 -7.67 -46.56
C ARG A 12 -2.50 -6.28 -46.64
N PRO A 13 -3.61 -6.12 -47.38
CA PRO A 13 -4.39 -4.88 -47.32
C PRO A 13 -4.89 -4.70 -45.89
N VAL A 14 -4.60 -3.55 -45.29
CA VAL A 14 -5.14 -3.16 -43.99
C VAL A 14 -6.55 -2.61 -44.25
N PRO A 15 -7.60 -3.14 -43.61
CA PRO A 15 -8.94 -2.57 -43.72
C PRO A 15 -8.89 -1.12 -43.23
N ALA A 16 -9.34 -0.17 -44.05
CA ALA A 16 -9.53 1.20 -43.60
C ALA A 16 -10.62 1.20 -42.52
N LEU A 17 -10.29 1.64 -41.31
CA LEU A 17 -11.28 1.87 -40.27
C LEU A 17 -12.12 3.09 -40.68
N PRO A 18 -13.46 2.97 -40.74
CA PRO A 18 -14.29 4.17 -40.86
C PRO A 18 -14.01 5.07 -39.65
N ASP A 19 -13.71 6.34 -39.93
CA ASP A 19 -13.45 7.39 -38.93
C ASP A 19 -12.23 7.13 -38.02
N THR A 20 -11.07 6.90 -38.65
CA THR A 20 -9.79 6.64 -37.95
C THR A 20 -9.40 7.77 -36.99
N GLU A 21 -9.71 9.02 -37.32
CA GLU A 21 -9.39 10.20 -36.51
C GLU A 21 -10.17 10.19 -35.19
N ALA A 22 -11.50 9.95 -35.24
CA ALA A 22 -12.32 9.83 -34.04
C ALA A 22 -11.88 8.64 -33.15
N PHE A 23 -11.51 7.51 -33.77
CA PHE A 23 -10.99 6.36 -33.04
C PHE A 23 -9.70 6.67 -32.27
N LEU A 24 -8.73 7.33 -32.93
CA LEU A 24 -7.45 7.71 -32.33
C LEU A 24 -7.64 8.78 -31.26
N ALA A 25 -8.50 9.79 -31.48
CA ALA A 25 -8.84 10.79 -30.49
C ALA A 25 -9.47 10.16 -29.23
N ALA A 26 -10.39 9.21 -29.41
CA ALA A 26 -11.00 8.46 -28.30
C ALA A 26 -9.97 7.57 -27.57
N ALA A 27 -9.05 6.94 -28.31
CA ALA A 27 -7.96 6.17 -27.73
C ALA A 27 -7.02 7.05 -26.90
N LEU A 28 -6.64 8.23 -27.41
CA LEU A 28 -5.80 9.19 -26.70
C LEU A 28 -6.49 9.71 -25.44
N GLN A 29 -7.78 10.06 -25.49
CA GLN A 29 -8.54 10.43 -24.29
C GLN A 29 -8.60 9.30 -23.27
N ARG A 30 -8.80 8.05 -23.72
CA ARG A 30 -8.82 6.88 -22.83
C ARG A 30 -7.46 6.67 -22.16
N VAL A 31 -6.37 6.84 -22.91
CA VAL A 31 -5.00 6.75 -22.39
C VAL A 31 -4.71 7.87 -21.40
N ARG A 32 -5.01 9.13 -21.74
CA ARG A 32 -4.88 10.28 -20.83
C ARG A 32 -5.63 10.10 -19.52
N ARG A 33 -6.83 9.50 -19.56
CA ARG A 33 -7.60 9.18 -18.36
C ARG A 33 -6.99 8.02 -17.56
N ARG A 34 -6.47 6.99 -18.23
CA ARG A 34 -5.96 5.77 -17.58
C ARG A 34 -4.51 5.91 -17.07
N ALA A 35 -3.70 6.69 -17.76
CA ALA A 35 -2.27 6.87 -17.52
C ALA A 35 -1.93 8.38 -17.44
N ARG A 36 -2.72 9.12 -16.65
CA ARG A 36 -2.56 10.57 -16.44
C ARG A 36 -1.11 10.87 -16.02
N GLY A 37 -0.45 11.79 -16.72
CA GLY A 37 0.94 12.19 -16.45
C GLY A 37 2.02 11.26 -17.06
N CYS A 38 1.64 10.11 -17.62
CA CYS A 38 2.58 9.19 -18.27
C CYS A 38 2.69 9.47 -19.76
N LEU A 39 3.86 9.94 -20.22
CA LEU A 39 4.07 10.21 -21.65
C LEU A 39 4.09 8.94 -22.51
N ALA A 40 4.67 7.83 -22.04
CA ALA A 40 4.89 6.65 -22.89
C ALA A 40 3.60 6.07 -23.50
N PRO A 41 2.51 5.86 -22.75
CA PRO A 41 1.24 5.45 -23.33
C PRO A 41 0.67 6.44 -24.35
N GLU A 42 0.77 7.75 -24.11
CA GLU A 42 0.31 8.78 -25.06
C GLU A 42 1.15 8.76 -26.34
N LEU A 43 2.48 8.69 -26.21
CA LEU A 43 3.42 8.58 -27.32
C LEU A 43 3.19 7.30 -28.13
N CYS A 44 2.80 6.18 -27.51
CA CYS A 44 2.44 4.98 -28.25
C CYS A 44 1.20 5.19 -29.14
N VAL A 45 0.20 5.94 -28.66
CA VAL A 45 -0.98 6.29 -29.46
C VAL A 45 -0.60 7.24 -30.60
N GLN A 46 0.21 8.26 -30.31
CA GLN A 46 0.71 9.21 -31.32
C GLN A 46 1.60 8.52 -32.37
N ALA A 47 2.49 7.62 -31.94
CA ALA A 47 3.30 6.80 -32.84
C ALA A 47 2.41 5.93 -33.76
N SER A 48 1.33 5.39 -33.22
CA SER A 48 0.34 4.64 -34.01
C SER A 48 -0.38 5.56 -35.00
N GLU A 49 -0.75 6.77 -34.61
CA GLU A 49 -1.30 7.81 -35.51
C GLU A 49 -0.35 8.15 -36.67
N PHE A 50 0.94 8.29 -36.39
CA PHE A 50 1.96 8.51 -37.42
C PHE A 50 2.06 7.37 -38.44
N THR A 51 1.77 6.12 -38.06
CA THR A 51 1.75 5.00 -39.03
C THR A 51 0.61 5.10 -40.05
N PHE A 52 -0.47 5.84 -39.73
CA PHE A 52 -1.57 6.10 -40.68
C PHE A 52 -1.25 7.27 -41.62
N LEU A 53 -0.46 8.25 -41.16
CA LEU A 53 -0.11 9.44 -41.93
C LEU A 53 1.10 9.23 -42.85
N PHE A 54 2.04 8.34 -42.48
CA PHE A 54 3.30 8.16 -43.21
C PHE A 54 3.60 6.67 -43.48
N PRO A 55 3.85 6.27 -44.75
CA PRO A 55 4.06 4.86 -45.11
C PRO A 55 5.44 4.27 -44.75
N SER A 56 6.36 5.03 -44.14
CA SER A 56 7.73 4.56 -43.86
C SER A 56 8.06 4.48 -42.36
N LEU A 57 8.53 3.30 -41.93
CA LEU A 57 8.94 3.00 -40.55
C LEU A 57 10.16 3.81 -40.07
N GLN A 58 10.98 4.30 -41.00
CA GLN A 58 12.26 4.93 -40.72
C GLN A 58 12.11 6.31 -40.06
N TYR A 59 11.05 7.05 -40.42
CA TYR A 59 10.73 8.36 -39.84
C TYR A 59 10.15 8.25 -38.42
N LEU A 60 9.43 7.15 -38.15
CA LEU A 60 8.82 6.86 -36.86
C LEU A 60 9.87 6.64 -35.77
N PHE A 61 10.96 5.94 -36.12
CA PHE A 61 12.07 5.70 -35.21
C PHE A 61 12.86 6.99 -34.92
N SER A 62 13.06 7.88 -35.90
CA SER A 62 13.76 9.15 -35.68
C SER A 62 12.99 10.15 -34.81
N VAL A 63 11.66 10.10 -34.80
CA VAL A 63 10.82 10.95 -33.92
C VAL A 63 10.68 10.35 -32.52
N CYS A 64 10.53 9.03 -32.41
CA CYS A 64 10.31 8.36 -31.12
C CYS A 64 11.61 8.16 -30.32
N ALA A 65 12.76 7.93 -30.98
CA ALA A 65 14.02 7.64 -30.29
C ALA A 65 14.52 8.79 -29.39
N PRO A 66 14.51 10.08 -29.79
CA PRO A 66 14.96 11.17 -28.92
C PRO A 66 14.12 11.30 -27.65
N ILE A 67 12.80 11.09 -27.77
CA ILE A 67 11.84 11.15 -26.66
C ILE A 67 12.05 9.96 -25.70
N PHE A 68 12.42 8.80 -26.24
CA PHE A 68 12.78 7.62 -25.46
C PHE A 68 14.10 7.82 -24.70
N PHE A 69 15.11 8.42 -25.33
CA PHE A 69 16.42 8.68 -24.71
C PHE A 69 16.39 9.79 -23.63
N GLN A 70 15.56 10.83 -23.79
CA GLN A 70 15.39 11.86 -22.75
C GLN A 70 14.81 11.33 -21.43
N ARG A 71 14.32 10.08 -21.39
CA ARG A 71 13.65 9.48 -20.24
C ARG A 71 14.24 8.15 -19.77
N LEU A 72 15.52 7.89 -20.06
CA LEU A 72 16.29 6.77 -19.50
C LEU A 72 16.07 6.54 -17.97
N PRO A 73 15.90 7.57 -17.12
CA PRO A 73 15.67 7.34 -15.68
C PRO A 73 14.41 6.53 -15.36
N LEU A 74 13.32 6.69 -16.13
CA LEU A 74 12.08 5.91 -15.93
C LEU A 74 12.24 4.46 -16.41
N PHE A 75 13.14 4.23 -17.37
CA PHE A 75 13.47 2.89 -17.85
C PHE A 75 14.28 2.11 -16.80
N ASN A 76 15.15 2.79 -16.06
CA ASN A 76 15.88 2.20 -14.93
C ASN A 76 14.93 1.70 -13.84
N LEU A 77 13.87 2.43 -13.45
CA LEU A 77 12.87 1.94 -12.49
C LEU A 77 12.16 0.66 -12.95
N GLY A 78 11.88 0.54 -14.25
CA GLY A 78 11.25 -0.67 -14.83
C GLY A 78 12.17 -1.89 -14.88
N ILE A 79 13.47 -1.67 -15.14
CA ILE A 79 14.51 -2.70 -15.10
C ILE A 79 14.83 -3.09 -13.66
N GLN A 80 14.94 -2.13 -12.74
CA GLN A 80 15.16 -2.36 -11.31
C GLN A 80 14.05 -3.21 -10.68
N ARG A 81 12.77 -2.96 -11.02
CA ARG A 81 11.64 -3.82 -10.60
C ARG A 81 11.74 -5.28 -11.05
N LYS A 82 12.50 -5.59 -12.11
CA LYS A 82 12.77 -6.96 -12.58
C LYS A 82 14.11 -7.52 -12.09
N CYS A 83 15.09 -6.67 -11.81
CA CYS A 83 16.46 -7.06 -11.47
C CYS A 83 16.73 -7.19 -9.96
N TYR A 84 15.89 -6.66 -9.06
CA TYR A 84 16.11 -6.75 -7.61
C TYR A 84 15.54 -8.00 -6.94
N CYS A 85 15.52 -9.11 -7.65
CA CYS A 85 15.84 -10.39 -7.01
C CYS A 85 17.36 -10.52 -7.08
N GLN A 86 18.11 -9.88 -6.16
CA GLN A 86 19.47 -10.37 -5.94
C GLN A 86 19.36 -11.88 -5.71
N GLU A 87 20.19 -12.66 -6.40
CA GLU A 87 20.34 -14.10 -6.18
C GLU A 87 20.89 -14.29 -4.76
N ILE A 88 20.00 -14.20 -3.79
CA ILE A 88 20.26 -14.54 -2.42
C ILE A 88 20.29 -16.06 -2.40
N ASN A 89 21.50 -16.62 -2.56
CA ASN A 89 21.80 -18.05 -2.41
C ASN A 89 21.69 -18.49 -0.94
N PHE A 90 20.55 -18.26 -0.29
CA PHE A 90 20.21 -18.89 0.98
C PHE A 90 19.30 -20.09 0.71
N LEU A 91 19.50 -21.18 1.47
CA LEU A 91 18.47 -22.20 1.59
C LEU A 91 17.20 -21.52 2.12
N PHE A 92 16.14 -21.53 1.33
CA PHE A 92 14.79 -21.23 1.75
C PHE A 92 14.10 -22.54 2.16
N ILE A 93 13.09 -22.46 3.02
CA ILE A 93 12.28 -23.63 3.33
C ILE A 93 11.41 -23.89 2.10
N ALA A 94 11.55 -25.05 1.47
CA ALA A 94 10.63 -25.44 0.39
C ALA A 94 9.25 -25.69 1.00
N PHE A 95 8.21 -25.03 0.48
CA PHE A 95 6.85 -25.16 0.99
C PHE A 95 5.96 -25.84 -0.03
N ASP A 96 5.60 -27.10 0.23
CA ASP A 96 4.54 -27.79 -0.51
C ASP A 96 3.13 -27.40 0.00
N SER A 97 3.05 -26.82 1.21
CA SER A 97 1.79 -26.39 1.84
C SER A 97 1.97 -25.23 2.82
N ILE A 98 2.04 -23.99 2.32
CA ILE A 98 1.82 -22.84 3.20
C ILE A 98 0.41 -22.99 3.78
N SER A 99 0.25 -22.85 5.09
CA SER A 99 -1.06 -22.75 5.73
C SER A 99 -1.09 -21.41 6.41
N LEU A 100 -1.57 -20.40 5.69
CA LEU A 100 -1.67 -19.08 6.29
C LEU A 100 -2.72 -19.11 7.39
N LEU A 101 -2.22 -18.96 8.59
CA LEU A 101 -3.01 -18.54 9.72
C LEU A 101 -3.11 -17.02 9.76
N SER A 102 -4.20 -16.47 9.23
CA SER A 102 -4.58 -15.09 9.53
C SER A 102 -5.29 -15.09 10.87
N LEU A 103 -4.57 -14.87 11.98
CA LEU A 103 -5.22 -14.50 13.23
C LEU A 103 -5.80 -13.10 13.04
N GLY A 104 -7.12 -13.00 12.94
CA GLY A 104 -7.85 -11.75 12.76
C GLY A 104 -8.39 -11.57 11.35
N LEU A 105 -9.67 -11.90 11.11
CA LEU A 105 -10.36 -11.62 9.84
C LEU A 105 -10.87 -10.17 9.77
N GLY A 106 -10.01 -9.22 10.16
CA GLY A 106 -10.20 -7.79 9.98
C GLY A 106 -9.97 -7.34 8.53
N THR A 107 -9.86 -6.04 8.28
CA THR A 107 -9.64 -5.48 6.93
C THR A 107 -8.38 -6.05 6.28
N MET A 108 -7.27 -6.11 7.02
CA MET A 108 -5.99 -6.63 6.52
C MET A 108 -6.03 -8.14 6.33
N GLY A 109 -6.42 -8.90 7.36
CA GLY A 109 -6.49 -10.36 7.30
C GLY A 109 -7.33 -10.90 6.14
N ARG A 110 -8.49 -10.26 5.85
CA ARG A 110 -9.30 -10.59 4.67
C ARG A 110 -8.52 -10.46 3.37
N GLY A 111 -7.80 -9.36 3.18
CA GLY A 111 -7.01 -9.13 1.97
C GLY A 111 -5.77 -10.03 1.86
N ILE A 112 -5.15 -10.37 2.99
CA ILE A 112 -4.04 -11.32 3.06
C ILE A 112 -4.54 -12.69 2.63
N VAL A 113 -5.58 -13.22 3.27
CA VAL A 113 -6.22 -14.51 2.92
C VAL A 113 -6.56 -14.57 1.42
N THR A 114 -7.22 -13.54 0.89
CA THR A 114 -7.54 -13.46 -0.55
C THR A 114 -6.28 -13.52 -1.42
N SER A 115 -5.17 -12.89 -1.01
CA SER A 115 -3.91 -12.93 -1.78
C SER A 115 -3.33 -14.33 -1.89
N LEU A 116 -3.35 -15.10 -0.79
CA LEU A 116 -2.77 -16.45 -0.78
C LEU A 116 -3.62 -17.45 -1.53
N VAL A 117 -4.93 -17.39 -1.36
CA VAL A 117 -5.86 -18.24 -2.12
C VAL A 117 -5.72 -17.98 -3.63
N LYS A 118 -5.53 -16.72 -4.05
CA LYS A 118 -5.23 -16.36 -5.45
C LYS A 118 -3.91 -16.94 -5.95
N ALA A 119 -2.92 -17.06 -5.08
CA ALA A 119 -1.63 -17.69 -5.37
C ALA A 119 -1.68 -19.22 -5.28
N ASN A 120 -2.87 -19.83 -5.17
CA ASN A 120 -3.08 -21.27 -5.09
C ASN A 120 -2.40 -21.92 -3.86
N ILE A 121 -2.27 -21.16 -2.78
CA ILE A 121 -1.75 -21.60 -1.49
C ILE A 121 -2.90 -22.08 -0.60
N ARG A 122 -2.68 -23.17 0.16
CA ARG A 122 -3.63 -23.64 1.18
C ARG A 122 -3.72 -22.63 2.33
N VAL A 123 -4.89 -22.41 2.89
CA VAL A 123 -5.11 -21.39 3.93
C VAL A 123 -5.98 -21.94 5.04
N VAL A 124 -5.56 -21.68 6.29
CA VAL A 124 -6.32 -21.97 7.51
C VAL A 124 -6.58 -20.63 8.20
N ALA A 125 -7.68 -19.97 7.89
CA ALA A 125 -8.04 -18.69 8.48
C ALA A 125 -8.64 -18.88 9.90
N LEU A 126 -7.97 -18.33 10.92
CA LEU A 126 -8.44 -18.43 12.31
C LEU A 126 -8.95 -17.09 12.81
N GLU A 127 -10.14 -17.11 13.40
CA GLU A 127 -10.67 -15.99 14.15
C GLU A 127 -11.23 -16.54 15.46
N GLN A 128 -10.81 -15.99 16.60
CA GLN A 128 -11.19 -16.51 17.91
C GLN A 128 -12.66 -16.24 18.22
N ASN A 129 -13.18 -15.12 17.71
CA ASN A 129 -14.57 -14.74 17.91
C ASN A 129 -15.44 -15.31 16.78
N LEU A 130 -16.39 -16.17 17.11
CA LEU A 130 -17.24 -16.85 16.13
C LEU A 130 -18.07 -15.86 15.26
N GLU A 131 -18.49 -14.72 15.80
CA GLU A 131 -19.24 -13.70 15.06
C GLU A 131 -18.34 -12.99 14.03
N TYR A 132 -17.13 -12.64 14.44
CA TYR A 132 -16.12 -12.09 13.53
C TYR A 132 -15.65 -13.10 12.50
N LEU A 133 -15.56 -14.39 12.85
CA LEU A 133 -15.24 -15.46 11.91
C LEU A 133 -16.30 -15.55 10.82
N ASN A 134 -17.58 -15.56 11.20
CA ASN A 134 -18.69 -15.64 10.25
C ASN A 134 -18.77 -14.41 9.34
N THR A 135 -18.57 -13.22 9.90
CA THR A 135 -18.56 -11.97 9.13
C THR A 135 -17.35 -11.91 8.19
N GLY A 136 -16.18 -12.28 8.69
CA GLY A 136 -14.93 -12.35 7.95
C GLY A 136 -14.99 -13.36 6.80
N LYS A 137 -15.51 -14.56 7.06
CA LYS A 137 -15.74 -15.61 6.07
C LYS A 137 -16.59 -15.10 4.91
N LYS A 138 -17.75 -14.50 5.20
CA LYS A 138 -18.61 -13.91 4.16
C LYS A 138 -17.86 -12.85 3.33
N ALA A 139 -17.10 -11.98 3.98
CA ALA A 139 -16.34 -10.94 3.29
C ALA A 139 -15.21 -11.50 2.41
N VAL A 140 -14.47 -12.51 2.88
CA VAL A 140 -13.43 -13.21 2.10
C VAL A 140 -14.03 -13.89 0.89
N MET A 141 -15.13 -14.63 1.05
CA MET A 141 -15.80 -15.32 -0.05
C MET A 141 -16.26 -14.32 -1.12
N LEU A 142 -16.90 -13.22 -0.73
CA LEU A 142 -17.31 -12.15 -1.65
C LEU A 142 -16.13 -11.51 -2.39
N LEU A 143 -14.98 -11.34 -1.72
CA LEU A 143 -13.77 -10.83 -2.37
C LEU A 143 -13.21 -11.83 -3.39
N LEU A 144 -13.17 -13.11 -3.03
CA LEU A 144 -12.69 -14.18 -3.92
C LEU A 144 -13.58 -14.33 -5.15
N GLU A 145 -14.90 -14.31 -4.99
CA GLU A 145 -15.86 -14.32 -6.10
C GLU A 145 -15.65 -13.13 -7.05
N ARG A 146 -15.45 -11.93 -6.49
CA ARG A 146 -15.17 -10.71 -7.28
C ARG A 146 -13.85 -10.81 -8.05
N GLU A 147 -12.83 -11.38 -7.45
CA GLU A 147 -11.53 -11.58 -8.10
C GLU A 147 -11.61 -12.67 -9.18
N ALA A 148 -12.35 -13.76 -8.92
CA ALA A 148 -12.58 -14.83 -9.89
C ALA A 148 -13.32 -14.32 -11.14
N MET A 149 -14.32 -13.45 -10.98
CA MET A 149 -15.02 -12.80 -12.11
C MET A 149 -14.06 -11.95 -12.98
N LYS A 150 -13.02 -11.34 -12.40
CA LYS A 150 -12.01 -10.59 -13.18
C LYS A 150 -11.06 -11.52 -13.93
N MET A 151 -10.80 -12.72 -13.39
CA MET A 151 -9.86 -13.71 -13.96
C MET A 151 -10.44 -14.54 -15.11
N GLN A 152 -11.75 -14.60 -15.28
CA GLN A 152 -12.45 -15.38 -16.33
C GLN A 152 -12.11 -15.00 -17.80
N LYS A 153 -11.10 -14.13 -18.04
CA LYS A 153 -10.52 -13.89 -19.37
C LYS A 153 -9.32 -14.79 -19.72
N GLY A 154 -9.19 -15.98 -19.11
CA GLY A 154 -8.26 -17.01 -19.61
C GLY A 154 -7.60 -17.94 -18.60
N ALA A 155 -7.82 -17.78 -17.29
CA ALA A 155 -7.23 -18.66 -16.26
C ALA A 155 -8.30 -19.46 -15.50
N GLN A 156 -7.99 -20.71 -15.10
CA GLN A 156 -8.80 -21.46 -14.15
C GLN A 156 -8.81 -20.71 -12.81
N ALA A 157 -9.99 -20.34 -12.33
CA ALA A 157 -10.14 -19.75 -11.01
C ALA A 157 -9.77 -20.80 -9.94
N PRO A 158 -9.06 -20.43 -8.86
CA PRO A 158 -8.76 -21.36 -7.77
C PRO A 158 -10.06 -21.87 -7.14
N ASP A 159 -10.13 -23.17 -6.82
CA ASP A 159 -11.29 -23.78 -6.16
C ASP A 159 -11.34 -23.41 -4.67
N PHE A 160 -11.68 -22.16 -4.38
CA PHE A 160 -11.72 -21.64 -3.01
C PHE A 160 -12.95 -22.12 -2.21
N HIS A 161 -13.87 -22.87 -2.83
CA HIS A 161 -14.95 -23.56 -2.13
C HIS A 161 -14.48 -24.88 -1.51
N ASN A 162 -13.35 -25.42 -1.98
CA ASN A 162 -12.77 -26.64 -1.45
C ASN A 162 -12.16 -26.39 -0.06
N PRO A 163 -12.65 -27.07 1.01
CA PRO A 163 -12.10 -26.92 2.35
C PRO A 163 -10.65 -27.42 2.46
N ALA A 164 -10.18 -28.26 1.54
CA ALA A 164 -8.78 -28.64 1.45
C ALA A 164 -7.87 -27.47 1.04
N ARG A 165 -8.44 -26.40 0.46
CA ARG A 165 -7.72 -25.18 0.06
C ARG A 165 -7.94 -24.01 1.00
N LEU A 166 -9.17 -23.79 1.46
CA LEU A 166 -9.51 -22.70 2.39
C LEU A 166 -10.38 -23.22 3.53
N GLN A 167 -9.81 -23.28 4.72
CA GLN A 167 -10.51 -23.67 5.94
C GLN A 167 -10.63 -22.48 6.88
N PHE A 168 -11.82 -22.28 7.45
CA PHE A 168 -12.09 -21.29 8.48
C PHE A 168 -12.24 -22.01 9.82
N THR A 169 -11.59 -21.52 10.87
CA THR A 169 -11.61 -22.18 12.18
C THR A 169 -11.56 -21.18 13.34
N VAL A 170 -11.96 -21.63 14.53
CA VAL A 170 -11.68 -20.96 15.81
C VAL A 170 -10.57 -21.71 16.58
N ASP A 171 -10.23 -22.92 16.12
CA ASP A 171 -9.35 -23.85 16.80
C ASP A 171 -7.88 -23.65 16.40
N PHE A 172 -7.05 -23.42 17.41
CA PHE A 172 -5.60 -23.28 17.26
C PHE A 172 -4.91 -24.60 16.95
N ASP A 173 -5.49 -25.75 17.27
CA ASP A 173 -4.81 -27.03 17.06
C ASP A 173 -4.64 -27.40 15.59
N LEU A 174 -5.44 -26.80 14.70
CA LEU A 174 -5.26 -26.90 13.25
C LEU A 174 -3.98 -26.22 12.72
N LEU A 175 -3.22 -25.58 13.60
CA LEU A 175 -2.00 -24.84 13.28
C LEU A 175 -0.73 -25.66 13.49
N ARG A 176 -0.84 -26.91 13.94
CA ARG A 176 0.31 -27.74 14.28
C ARG A 176 1.19 -28.03 13.06
N ASP A 177 0.58 -28.32 11.91
CA ASP A 177 1.29 -28.76 10.71
C ASP A 177 1.65 -27.63 9.74
N VAL A 178 1.34 -26.38 10.08
CA VAL A 178 1.50 -25.23 9.19
C VAL A 178 2.95 -24.84 9.00
N ASP A 179 3.31 -24.48 7.78
CA ASP A 179 4.66 -24.04 7.42
C ASP A 179 4.95 -22.57 7.79
N LEU A 180 3.94 -21.71 7.72
CA LEU A 180 4.09 -20.26 7.87
C LEU A 180 2.80 -19.63 8.40
N VAL A 181 2.90 -18.78 9.41
CA VAL A 181 1.79 -18.03 10.03
C VAL A 181 1.95 -16.53 9.72
N ILE A 182 0.87 -15.80 9.40
CA ILE A 182 0.88 -14.33 9.31
C ILE A 182 -0.17 -13.76 10.26
N GLU A 183 0.31 -13.25 11.40
CA GLU A 183 -0.51 -12.60 12.40
C GLU A 183 -0.99 -11.21 11.92
N ALA A 184 -2.30 -10.96 11.98
CA ALA A 184 -2.94 -9.71 11.56
C ALA A 184 -4.05 -9.26 12.54
N VAL A 185 -3.83 -9.43 13.84
CA VAL A 185 -4.69 -8.97 14.93
C VAL A 185 -4.46 -7.48 15.22
N PHE A 186 -5.21 -6.95 16.20
CA PHE A 186 -5.08 -5.59 16.66
C PHE A 186 -3.64 -5.19 17.00
N GLU A 187 -3.35 -3.91 16.76
CA GLU A 187 -2.03 -3.32 16.96
C GLU A 187 -1.75 -3.06 18.44
N ASN A 188 -1.54 -4.14 19.21
CA ASN A 188 -1.25 -4.07 20.63
C ASN A 188 -0.12 -5.04 20.99
N MET A 189 0.93 -4.52 21.62
CA MET A 189 2.14 -5.29 21.93
C MET A 189 1.85 -6.47 22.86
N ALA A 190 1.09 -6.28 23.93
CA ALA A 190 0.78 -7.33 24.89
C ALA A 190 0.00 -8.49 24.23
N LEU A 191 -1.03 -8.15 23.45
CA LEU A 191 -1.82 -9.13 22.69
C LEU A 191 -0.96 -9.90 21.68
N LYS A 192 -0.10 -9.22 20.93
CA LYS A 192 0.79 -9.88 19.96
C LYS A 192 1.79 -10.80 20.65
N LYS A 193 2.36 -10.41 21.80
CA LYS A 193 3.27 -11.28 22.58
C LYS A 193 2.54 -12.53 23.09
N GLU A 194 1.32 -12.39 23.60
CA GLU A 194 0.50 -13.55 24.01
C GLU A 194 0.25 -14.51 22.84
N ILE A 195 -0.13 -13.97 21.68
CA ILE A 195 -0.36 -14.74 20.46
C ILE A 195 0.90 -15.45 20.00
N PHE A 196 2.03 -14.74 19.90
CA PHE A 196 3.30 -15.31 19.45
C PHE A 196 3.83 -16.37 20.43
N HIS A 197 3.61 -16.19 21.73
CA HIS A 197 3.90 -17.22 22.73
C HIS A 197 3.09 -18.50 22.48
N LYS A 198 1.79 -18.37 22.21
CA LYS A 198 0.91 -19.51 21.88
C LYS A 198 1.32 -20.18 20.56
N LEU A 199 1.60 -19.40 19.52
CA LEU A 199 2.06 -19.92 18.22
C LEU A 199 3.39 -20.68 18.34
N SER A 200 4.32 -20.16 19.14
CA SER A 200 5.62 -20.81 19.39
C SER A 200 5.48 -22.21 20.00
N ARG A 201 4.39 -22.48 20.72
CA ARG A 201 4.09 -23.79 21.33
C ARG A 201 3.30 -24.72 20.43
N VAL A 202 2.35 -24.19 19.66
CA VAL A 202 1.42 -24.98 18.85
C VAL A 202 2.02 -25.37 17.50
N CYS A 203 2.68 -24.45 16.82
CA CYS A 203 3.21 -24.69 15.48
C CYS A 203 4.46 -25.58 15.51
N LYS A 204 4.61 -26.43 14.49
CA LYS A 204 5.80 -27.30 14.33
C LYS A 204 7.12 -26.51 14.44
N PRO A 205 8.21 -27.09 14.94
CA PRO A 205 9.48 -26.38 15.19
C PRO A 205 10.08 -25.64 13.99
N GLY A 206 9.76 -26.04 12.76
CA GLY A 206 10.24 -25.41 11.53
C GLY A 206 9.39 -24.22 11.04
N ALA A 207 8.23 -23.97 11.64
CA ALA A 207 7.26 -23.00 11.12
C ALA A 207 7.78 -21.55 11.26
N LEU A 208 7.60 -20.76 10.19
CA LEU A 208 7.90 -19.33 10.20
C LEU A 208 6.73 -18.54 10.82
N LEU A 209 7.02 -17.65 11.75
CA LEU A 209 6.02 -16.80 12.42
C LEU A 209 6.18 -15.35 11.96
N CYS A 210 5.23 -14.89 11.16
CA CYS A 210 5.24 -13.54 10.61
C CYS A 210 4.22 -12.65 11.33
N THR A 211 4.54 -11.36 11.52
CA THR A 211 3.58 -10.33 11.98
C THR A 211 3.34 -9.27 10.91
N ASN A 212 2.09 -8.86 10.74
CA ASN A 212 1.68 -7.74 9.89
C ASN A 212 1.60 -6.40 10.67
N THR A 213 2.27 -6.28 11.82
CA THR A 213 2.32 -5.01 12.54
C THR A 213 2.85 -3.88 11.65
N SER A 214 2.35 -2.67 11.85
CA SER A 214 2.71 -1.46 11.09
C SER A 214 3.67 -0.54 11.84
N ALA A 215 3.81 -0.71 13.16
CA ALA A 215 4.62 0.18 14.00
C ALA A 215 5.30 -0.48 15.21
N LEU A 216 4.96 -1.73 15.56
CA LEU A 216 5.51 -2.39 16.75
C LEU A 216 6.86 -3.03 16.45
N ASN A 217 7.70 -3.09 17.49
CA ASN A 217 9.04 -3.64 17.39
C ASN A 217 9.01 -5.17 17.22
N ILE A 218 9.59 -5.66 16.12
CA ILE A 218 9.65 -7.10 15.79
C ILE A 218 10.44 -7.90 16.84
N ASP A 219 11.52 -7.34 17.39
CA ASP A 219 12.33 -8.00 18.41
C ASP A 219 11.58 -8.19 19.72
N GLU A 220 10.71 -7.25 20.08
CA GLU A 220 9.89 -7.38 21.29
C GLU A 220 8.85 -8.49 21.13
N ILE A 221 8.25 -8.62 19.95
CA ILE A 221 7.33 -9.72 19.62
C ILE A 221 8.10 -11.05 19.63
N ALA A 222 9.29 -11.09 19.01
CA ALA A 222 10.13 -12.27 18.93
C ALA A 222 10.57 -12.77 20.32
N SER A 223 10.78 -11.87 21.28
CA SER A 223 11.17 -12.20 22.67
C SER A 223 10.14 -13.05 23.42
N ALA A 224 8.88 -13.07 22.96
CA ALA A 224 7.82 -13.91 23.55
C ALA A 224 7.86 -15.37 23.06
N THR A 225 8.77 -15.70 22.13
CA THR A 225 8.88 -17.02 21.50
C THR A 225 10.15 -17.75 21.93
N SER A 226 10.14 -19.08 21.80
CA SER A 226 11.36 -19.91 21.96
C SER A 226 12.16 -20.05 20.67
N ARG A 227 11.80 -19.31 19.62
CA ARG A 227 12.31 -19.43 18.24
C ARG A 227 12.47 -18.07 17.55
N PRO A 228 13.13 -17.07 18.16
CA PRO A 228 13.21 -15.72 17.61
C PRO A 228 13.85 -15.67 16.20
N GLN A 229 14.64 -16.67 15.83
CA GLN A 229 15.22 -16.83 14.50
C GLN A 229 14.22 -17.15 13.37
N GLN A 230 13.01 -17.56 13.73
CA GLN A 230 11.89 -17.82 12.82
C GLN A 230 10.80 -16.75 12.94
N VAL A 231 11.07 -15.63 13.60
CA VAL A 231 10.14 -14.50 13.68
C VAL A 231 10.57 -13.40 12.70
N ILE A 232 9.62 -12.88 11.93
CA ILE A 232 9.87 -11.83 10.93
C ILE A 232 8.63 -10.92 10.76
N GLY A 233 8.84 -9.67 10.35
CA GLY A 233 7.74 -8.80 9.91
C GLY A 233 7.40 -9.04 8.44
N THR A 234 6.12 -9.14 8.12
CA THR A 234 5.59 -9.13 6.74
C THR A 234 4.48 -8.09 6.68
N HIS A 235 4.84 -6.82 6.47
CA HIS A 235 3.93 -5.69 6.51
C HIS A 235 3.28 -5.46 5.14
N PHE A 236 2.02 -5.88 5.03
CA PHE A 236 1.18 -5.70 3.85
C PHE A 236 0.56 -4.31 3.82
N PHE A 237 0.34 -3.79 2.61
CA PHE A 237 -0.31 -2.49 2.42
C PHE A 237 -1.80 -2.65 2.06
N SER A 238 -2.66 -1.86 2.69
CA SER A 238 -4.11 -1.92 2.42
C SER A 238 -4.48 -1.26 1.09
N PRO A 239 -5.36 -1.85 0.26
CA PRO A 239 -5.95 -3.19 0.39
C PRO A 239 -4.96 -4.31 0.02
N ALA A 240 -4.73 -5.25 0.93
CA ALA A 240 -3.65 -6.25 0.81
C ALA A 240 -3.75 -7.18 -0.41
N HIS A 241 -4.95 -7.40 -0.97
CA HIS A 241 -5.18 -8.22 -2.17
C HIS A 241 -4.92 -7.48 -3.49
N VAL A 242 -4.68 -6.16 -3.44
CA VAL A 242 -4.43 -5.29 -4.59
C VAL A 242 -3.03 -4.70 -4.54
N MET A 243 -2.61 -4.21 -3.38
CA MET A 243 -1.31 -3.56 -3.22
C MET A 243 -0.18 -4.60 -3.39
N ARG A 244 0.80 -4.23 -4.21
CA ARG A 244 1.94 -5.09 -4.53
C ARG A 244 3.09 -4.99 -3.53
N LEU A 245 3.25 -3.86 -2.85
CA LEU A 245 4.33 -3.69 -1.87
C LEU A 245 4.13 -4.61 -0.66
N LEU A 246 5.20 -5.28 -0.25
CA LEU A 246 5.31 -6.04 0.99
C LEU A 246 6.66 -5.70 1.64
N GLU A 247 6.62 -5.00 2.76
CA GLU A 247 7.84 -4.77 3.56
C GLU A 247 8.15 -6.04 4.37
N ILE A 248 9.39 -6.51 4.28
CA ILE A 248 9.91 -7.66 4.99
C ILE A 248 10.91 -7.16 6.02
N ILE A 249 10.52 -7.23 7.30
CA ILE A 249 11.24 -6.60 8.39
C ILE A 249 11.98 -7.65 9.20
N TYR A 250 13.31 -7.59 9.20
CA TYR A 250 14.12 -8.51 9.98
C TYR A 250 14.41 -7.93 11.37
N GLY A 251 14.24 -8.77 12.40
CA GLY A 251 14.72 -8.48 13.75
C GLY A 251 16.19 -8.88 13.90
N ARG A 252 16.75 -8.61 15.07
CA ARG A 252 18.16 -8.91 15.42
C ARG A 252 18.49 -10.39 15.31
N HIS A 253 17.53 -11.26 15.60
CA HIS A 253 17.74 -12.71 15.63
C HIS A 253 17.21 -13.44 14.38
N THR A 254 16.47 -12.75 13.50
CA THR A 254 15.84 -13.35 12.32
C THR A 254 16.89 -14.02 11.43
N SER A 255 16.67 -15.29 11.11
CA SER A 255 17.62 -16.07 10.29
C SER A 255 17.59 -15.66 8.81
N PRO A 256 18.70 -15.82 8.06
CA PRO A 256 18.72 -15.62 6.62
C PRO A 256 17.67 -16.47 5.88
N THR A 257 17.43 -17.70 6.34
CA THR A 257 16.39 -18.59 5.81
C THR A 257 14.98 -18.04 5.99
N ALA A 258 14.69 -17.37 7.11
CA ALA A 258 13.41 -16.70 7.34
C ALA A 258 13.20 -15.52 6.37
N ILE A 259 14.24 -14.72 6.14
CA ILE A 259 14.20 -13.60 5.19
C ILE A 259 13.99 -14.11 3.76
N ALA A 260 14.77 -15.11 3.33
CA ALA A 260 14.65 -15.71 2.00
C ALA A 260 13.27 -16.34 1.77
N THR A 261 12.74 -17.03 2.78
CA THR A 261 11.37 -17.55 2.79
C THR A 261 10.33 -16.45 2.59
N ALA A 262 10.42 -15.35 3.34
CA ALA A 262 9.46 -14.24 3.22
C ALA A 262 9.55 -13.56 1.84
N MET A 263 10.74 -13.43 1.27
CA MET A 263 10.95 -12.93 -0.09
C MET A 263 10.33 -13.86 -1.14
N GLN A 264 10.48 -15.18 -0.96
CA GLN A 264 9.84 -16.16 -1.85
C GLN A 264 8.31 -16.12 -1.73
N LEU A 265 7.78 -15.95 -0.53
CA LEU A 265 6.35 -15.73 -0.31
C LEU A 265 5.89 -14.48 -1.06
N ALA A 266 6.60 -13.35 -0.95
CA ALA A 266 6.27 -12.13 -1.68
C ALA A 266 6.15 -12.39 -3.19
N LYS A 267 7.14 -13.07 -3.76
CA LYS A 267 7.16 -13.45 -5.18
C LYS A 267 6.00 -14.37 -5.55
N ALA A 268 5.70 -15.38 -4.73
CA ALA A 268 4.58 -16.30 -4.96
C ALA A 268 3.22 -15.57 -4.95
N LEU A 269 3.09 -14.50 -4.18
CA LEU A 269 1.90 -13.67 -4.09
C LEU A 269 1.80 -12.59 -5.19
N ASP A 270 2.71 -12.57 -6.16
CA ASP A 270 2.88 -11.48 -7.15
C ASP A 270 3.04 -10.09 -6.47
N LYS A 271 3.76 -10.10 -5.35
CA LYS A 271 4.14 -8.91 -4.57
C LYS A 271 5.61 -8.57 -4.80
N VAL A 272 5.91 -7.30 -4.60
CA VAL A 272 7.26 -6.75 -4.56
C VAL A 272 7.69 -6.73 -3.10
N GLY A 273 8.46 -7.75 -2.70
CA GLY A 273 9.06 -7.83 -1.37
C GLY A 273 10.29 -6.93 -1.28
N VAL A 274 10.35 -6.09 -0.25
CA VAL A 274 11.51 -5.24 0.04
C VAL A 274 11.97 -5.51 1.46
N VAL A 275 13.25 -5.88 1.62
CA VAL A 275 13.83 -6.14 2.94
C VAL A 275 14.24 -4.81 3.58
N VAL A 276 13.72 -4.55 4.77
CA VAL A 276 13.95 -3.30 5.52
C VAL A 276 14.27 -3.57 6.99
N GLY A 277 14.93 -2.61 7.64
CA GLY A 277 15.29 -2.66 9.05
C GLY A 277 14.11 -2.44 9.99
N ASN A 278 14.27 -2.91 11.22
CA ASN A 278 13.28 -2.79 12.29
C ASN A 278 13.37 -1.43 12.99
N CYS A 279 12.60 -0.44 12.51
CA CYS A 279 12.39 0.84 13.17
C CYS A 279 10.90 1.20 13.23
N PHE A 280 10.54 2.21 14.02
CA PHE A 280 9.16 2.66 14.12
C PHE A 280 8.62 3.13 12.76
N GLY A 281 7.56 2.49 12.26
CA GLY A 281 6.98 2.78 10.95
C GLY A 281 7.77 2.26 9.75
N PHE A 282 8.83 1.49 9.97
CA PHE A 282 9.69 0.90 8.93
C PHE A 282 10.18 1.96 7.93
N VAL A 283 9.95 1.77 6.62
CA VAL A 283 10.29 2.76 5.59
C VAL A 283 9.04 3.54 5.19
N GLY A 284 8.01 2.85 4.69
CA GLY A 284 6.84 3.48 4.10
C GLY A 284 6.08 4.39 5.06
N ASN A 285 5.66 3.88 6.22
CA ASN A 285 4.90 4.69 7.18
C ASN A 285 5.78 5.80 7.79
N ARG A 286 7.04 5.50 8.07
CA ARG A 286 8.02 6.46 8.59
C ARG A 286 8.17 7.67 7.66
N MET A 287 8.33 7.47 6.36
CA MET A 287 8.38 8.55 5.36
C MET A 287 7.05 9.31 5.21
N MET A 288 5.93 8.63 5.42
CA MET A 288 4.61 9.25 5.31
C MET A 288 4.28 10.20 6.48
N PHE A 289 4.87 10.00 7.65
CA PHE A 289 4.63 10.87 8.80
C PHE A 289 5.01 12.34 8.56
N PRO A 290 6.25 12.69 8.15
CA PRO A 290 6.61 14.08 7.86
C PRO A 290 5.86 14.65 6.66
N TYR A 291 5.56 13.84 5.64
CA TYR A 291 4.72 14.23 4.50
C TYR A 291 3.34 14.73 4.93
N VAL A 292 2.62 13.91 5.72
CA VAL A 292 1.29 14.29 6.25
C VAL A 292 1.41 15.43 7.25
N GLN A 293 2.47 15.47 8.05
CA GLN A 293 2.71 16.54 9.01
C GLN A 293 2.83 17.90 8.32
N GLN A 294 3.58 17.99 7.22
CA GLN A 294 3.69 19.23 6.43
C GLN A 294 2.36 19.61 5.79
N ALA A 295 1.63 18.65 5.21
CA ALA A 295 0.28 18.89 4.68
C ALA A 295 -0.64 19.52 5.74
N VAL A 296 -0.62 18.99 6.96
CA VAL A 296 -1.43 19.49 8.09
C VAL A 296 -0.94 20.86 8.58
N PHE A 297 0.37 21.14 8.60
CA PHE A 297 0.90 22.47 8.94
C PHE A 297 0.48 23.53 7.93
N LEU A 298 0.43 23.19 6.63
CA LEU A 298 -0.07 24.09 5.59
C LEU A 298 -1.54 24.47 5.85
N LEU A 299 -2.35 23.56 6.42
CA LEU A 299 -3.72 23.91 6.85
C LEU A 299 -3.73 24.86 8.04
N GLU A 300 -2.85 24.71 9.03
CA GLU A 300 -2.78 25.70 10.13
C GLU A 300 -2.46 27.10 9.58
N GLU A 301 -1.60 27.19 8.57
CA GLU A 301 -1.01 28.45 8.11
C GLU A 301 -1.85 29.20 7.06
N GLY A 302 -2.87 28.58 6.49
CA GLY A 302 -3.79 29.27 5.57
C GLY A 302 -4.37 28.41 4.45
N SER A 303 -3.83 27.23 4.19
CA SER A 303 -4.27 26.36 3.10
C SER A 303 -5.57 25.62 3.45
N THR A 304 -6.07 24.85 2.49
CA THR A 304 -7.24 23.98 2.61
C THR A 304 -6.93 22.57 2.11
N PRO A 305 -7.65 21.53 2.57
CA PRO A 305 -7.39 20.16 2.15
C PRO A 305 -7.44 20.00 0.62
N GLU A 306 -8.43 20.59 -0.03
CA GLU A 306 -8.60 20.53 -1.47
C GLU A 306 -7.53 21.27 -2.27
N ALA A 307 -6.90 22.30 -1.71
CA ALA A 307 -5.76 22.95 -2.36
C ALA A 307 -4.53 22.04 -2.32
N VAL A 308 -4.22 21.47 -1.14
CA VAL A 308 -3.07 20.58 -0.95
C VAL A 308 -3.23 19.28 -1.74
N ASP A 309 -4.38 18.64 -1.64
CA ASP A 309 -4.67 17.40 -2.36
C ASP A 309 -4.60 17.63 -3.87
N ARG A 310 -5.16 18.73 -4.39
CA ARG A 310 -5.11 19.06 -5.82
C ARG A 310 -3.67 19.21 -6.30
N VAL A 311 -2.85 19.96 -5.58
CA VAL A 311 -1.44 20.19 -5.97
C VAL A 311 -0.66 18.88 -6.03
N LEU A 312 -0.83 18.01 -5.04
CA LEU A 312 -0.14 16.71 -4.99
C LEU A 312 -0.70 15.71 -6.01
N GLU A 313 -2.01 15.75 -6.27
CA GLU A 313 -2.63 14.95 -7.34
C GLU A 313 -2.20 15.43 -8.74
N ASP A 314 -2.03 16.74 -8.94
CA ASP A 314 -1.54 17.31 -10.20
C ASP A 314 -0.05 17.02 -10.43
N PHE A 315 0.75 16.91 -9.35
CA PHE A 315 2.13 16.42 -9.42
C PHE A 315 2.21 14.96 -9.88
N GLY A 316 1.25 14.12 -9.48
CA GLY A 316 1.15 12.74 -9.96
C GLY A 316 0.66 11.71 -8.94
N PHE A 317 0.37 12.11 -7.69
CA PHE A 317 -0.24 11.18 -6.74
C PHE A 317 -1.65 10.80 -7.20
N LYS A 318 -2.02 9.53 -7.00
CA LYS A 318 -3.36 9.05 -7.35
C LYS A 318 -4.46 9.65 -6.46
N ILE A 319 -4.10 9.95 -5.22
CA ILE A 319 -4.99 10.47 -4.19
C ILE A 319 -4.15 11.37 -3.27
N GLY A 320 -4.66 12.56 -2.97
CA GLY A 320 -4.01 13.49 -2.05
C GLY A 320 -3.99 12.99 -0.59
N PRO A 321 -3.12 13.57 0.26
CA PRO A 321 -2.95 13.13 1.65
C PRO A 321 -4.24 13.17 2.47
N PHE A 322 -5.10 14.15 2.28
CA PHE A 322 -6.31 14.30 3.09
C PHE A 322 -7.41 13.32 2.69
N ARG A 323 -7.63 13.13 1.39
CA ARG A 323 -8.51 12.07 0.87
C ARG A 323 -8.00 10.67 1.24
N MET A 324 -6.69 10.46 1.24
CA MET A 324 -6.08 9.21 1.70
C MET A 324 -6.32 8.99 3.20
N SER A 325 -6.13 10.03 4.02
CA SER A 325 -6.41 9.98 5.46
C SER A 325 -7.89 9.67 5.76
N ASP A 326 -8.83 10.26 5.01
CA ASP A 326 -10.26 9.97 5.15
C ASP A 326 -10.61 8.54 4.74
N LEU A 327 -9.97 8.01 3.70
CA LEU A 327 -10.16 6.64 3.23
C LEU A 327 -9.63 5.61 4.23
N ALA A 328 -8.46 5.88 4.84
CA ALA A 328 -7.87 5.03 5.86
C ALA A 328 -8.69 5.07 7.17
N GLY A 329 -9.20 6.24 7.52
CA GLY A 329 -9.86 6.52 8.78
C GLY A 329 -8.94 7.27 9.74
N LEU A 330 -9.34 8.49 10.12
CA LEU A 330 -8.55 9.37 10.99
C LEU A 330 -8.30 8.78 12.38
N ASP A 331 -9.23 7.97 12.86
CA ASP A 331 -9.19 7.30 14.16
C ASP A 331 -8.07 6.25 14.27
N VAL A 332 -7.63 5.67 13.15
CA VAL A 332 -6.51 4.71 13.13
C VAL A 332 -5.23 5.41 13.58
N GLY A 333 -4.92 6.56 12.95
CA GLY A 333 -3.78 7.39 13.34
C GLY A 333 -3.96 8.00 14.73
N TRP A 334 -5.17 8.40 15.10
CA TRP A 334 -5.48 8.97 16.41
C TRP A 334 -5.21 7.98 17.55
N ARG A 335 -5.67 6.73 17.42
CA ARG A 335 -5.39 5.67 18.41
C ARG A 335 -3.89 5.45 18.58
N SER A 336 -3.15 5.38 17.47
CA SER A 336 -1.69 5.24 17.52
C SER A 336 -1.03 6.40 18.27
N ARG A 337 -1.50 7.64 18.07
CA ARG A 337 -1.00 8.81 18.81
C ARG A 337 -1.39 8.79 20.29
N GLN A 338 -2.56 8.27 20.64
CA GLN A 338 -2.97 8.08 22.04
C GLN A 338 -2.10 7.06 22.75
N GLU A 339 -1.81 5.93 22.11
CA GLU A 339 -0.93 4.88 22.64
C GLU A 339 0.50 5.38 22.86
N GLN A 340 0.96 6.30 22.01
CA GLN A 340 2.25 6.97 22.16
C GLN A 340 2.24 8.10 23.21
N GLY A 341 1.09 8.40 23.82
CA GLY A 341 0.95 9.53 24.77
C GLY A 341 1.07 10.91 24.12
N LEU A 342 0.90 11.02 22.80
CA LEU A 342 0.95 12.28 22.05
C LEU A 342 -0.38 13.03 22.10
N THR A 343 -1.47 12.39 22.49
CA THR A 343 -2.80 12.99 22.60
C THR A 343 -3.70 12.19 23.54
N GLY A 344 -4.87 12.71 23.87
CA GLY A 344 -5.83 12.04 24.75
C GLY A 344 -5.40 12.00 26.23
N PRO A 345 -5.98 11.09 27.04
CA PRO A 345 -5.83 11.09 28.50
C PRO A 345 -4.41 10.82 29.01
N ALA A 346 -3.57 10.17 28.19
CA ALA A 346 -2.18 9.85 28.53
C ALA A 346 -1.22 11.03 28.27
N LEU A 347 -1.69 12.13 27.68
CA LEU A 347 -0.87 13.31 27.42
C LEU A 347 -0.41 13.94 28.75
N PRO A 348 0.90 14.19 28.95
CA PRO A 348 1.40 14.79 30.19
C PRO A 348 0.74 16.14 30.48
N ALA A 349 0.36 16.37 31.73
CA ALA A 349 -0.25 17.63 32.16
C ALA A 349 0.68 18.82 31.88
N GLY A 350 0.11 19.91 31.36
CA GLY A 350 0.87 21.10 30.99
C GLY A 350 1.55 21.04 29.62
N THR A 351 1.39 19.94 28.85
CA THR A 351 1.92 19.88 27.48
C THR A 351 1.25 20.95 26.61
N PRO A 352 2.00 21.84 25.94
CA PRO A 352 1.42 22.86 25.06
C PRO A 352 0.60 22.22 23.94
N ALA A 353 -0.54 22.83 23.60
CA ALA A 353 -1.47 22.27 22.60
C ALA A 353 -0.79 21.94 21.25
N ARG A 354 0.19 22.77 20.84
CA ARG A 354 0.85 22.72 19.54
C ARG A 354 2.34 22.34 19.59
N GLN A 355 2.78 21.68 20.66
CA GLN A 355 4.16 21.25 20.81
C GLN A 355 4.27 19.87 21.46
N ARG A 356 5.15 19.01 20.96
CA ARG A 356 5.47 17.69 21.53
C ARG A 356 6.97 17.51 21.51
N HIS A 357 7.55 17.14 22.65
CA HIS A 357 9.01 16.92 22.77
C HIS A 357 9.86 18.06 22.19
N GLY A 358 9.44 19.31 22.41
CA GLY A 358 10.12 20.51 21.87
C GLY A 358 9.84 20.81 20.40
N GLN A 359 9.21 19.91 19.64
CA GLN A 359 8.87 20.07 18.22
C GLN A 359 7.45 20.58 18.02
N ARG A 360 7.21 21.28 16.91
CA ARG A 360 5.86 21.70 16.51
C ARG A 360 4.96 20.48 16.32
N TYR A 361 3.74 20.55 16.85
CA TYR A 361 2.69 19.55 16.71
C TYR A 361 1.41 20.22 16.24
N CYS A 362 0.66 19.58 15.34
CA CYS A 362 -0.64 20.07 14.92
C CYS A 362 -1.74 19.13 15.42
N PRO A 363 -2.59 19.56 16.37
CA PRO A 363 -3.69 18.76 16.91
C PRO A 363 -4.91 18.69 15.98
N LEU A 364 -4.93 19.35 14.82
CA LEU A 364 -6.09 19.33 13.91
C LEU A 364 -6.64 17.91 13.62
N PRO A 365 -5.81 16.89 13.31
CA PRO A 365 -6.31 15.54 13.09
C PRO A 365 -6.94 14.91 14.35
N ASP A 366 -6.45 15.26 15.54
CA ASP A 366 -7.01 14.78 16.82
C ASP A 366 -8.37 15.44 17.09
N LEU A 367 -8.44 16.76 16.92
CA LEU A 367 -9.67 17.54 17.12
C LEU A 367 -10.80 17.06 16.19
N LEU A 368 -10.48 16.69 14.94
CA LEU A 368 -11.46 16.05 14.06
C LEU A 368 -12.00 14.73 14.64
N CYS A 369 -11.13 13.90 15.21
CA CYS A 369 -11.55 12.65 15.84
C CYS A 369 -12.41 12.90 17.09
N GLU A 370 -12.07 13.91 17.90
CA GLU A 370 -12.86 14.33 19.07
C GLU A 370 -14.26 14.82 18.68
N HIS A 371 -14.40 15.42 17.49
CA HIS A 371 -15.69 15.78 16.89
C HIS A 371 -16.40 14.60 16.17
N GLY A 372 -15.90 13.37 16.29
CA GLY A 372 -16.50 12.18 15.67
C GLY A 372 -16.33 12.09 14.16
N ARG A 373 -15.40 12.87 13.58
CA ARG A 373 -15.16 12.96 12.14
C ARG A 373 -14.02 12.03 11.74
N PHE A 374 -14.35 10.76 11.54
CA PHE A 374 -13.38 9.71 11.27
C PHE A 374 -13.08 9.45 9.78
N GLY A 375 -13.57 10.29 8.87
CA GLY A 375 -13.33 10.15 7.43
C GLY A 375 -14.50 9.53 6.67
N GLN A 376 -14.18 8.82 5.58
CA GLN A 376 -15.17 8.26 4.66
C GLN A 376 -16.18 7.34 5.37
N LYS A 377 -15.71 6.55 6.34
CA LYS A 377 -16.55 5.56 7.05
C LYS A 377 -17.64 6.19 7.93
N SER A 378 -17.40 7.38 8.47
CA SER A 378 -18.40 8.18 9.20
C SER A 378 -19.15 9.16 8.28
N GLY A 379 -18.75 9.25 7.01
CA GLY A 379 -19.27 10.21 6.04
C GLY A 379 -18.71 11.63 6.19
N GLN A 380 -17.81 11.84 7.16
CA GLN A 380 -17.26 13.14 7.52
C GLN A 380 -15.86 12.97 8.11
N GLY A 381 -14.88 13.72 7.57
CA GLY A 381 -13.49 13.81 8.02
C GLY A 381 -12.91 15.17 7.62
N TRP A 382 -11.83 15.18 6.83
CA TRP A 382 -11.35 16.37 6.12
C TRP A 382 -12.34 16.81 5.04
N TYR A 383 -13.00 15.85 4.39
CA TYR A 383 -14.09 16.11 3.46
C TYR A 383 -15.42 15.69 4.07
N GLN A 384 -16.51 16.12 3.43
CA GLN A 384 -17.82 15.52 3.63
C GLN A 384 -18.12 14.56 2.47
N TYR A 385 -18.91 13.54 2.76
CA TYR A 385 -19.31 12.50 1.82
C TYR A 385 -20.84 12.42 1.76
N GLU A 386 -21.36 11.99 0.61
CA GLU A 386 -22.80 11.86 0.36
C GLU A 386 -23.53 11.00 1.43
N LYS A 387 -22.83 10.03 2.00
CA LYS A 387 -23.24 9.15 3.10
C LYS A 387 -22.01 8.49 3.71
N ALA A 388 -22.18 7.86 4.87
CA ALA A 388 -21.17 6.96 5.43
C ALA A 388 -20.77 5.87 4.41
N GLY A 389 -19.47 5.78 4.11
CA GLY A 389 -18.92 4.89 3.08
C GLY A 389 -19.11 5.37 1.64
N GLY A 390 -19.63 6.59 1.42
CA GLY A 390 -19.80 7.21 0.11
C GLY A 390 -18.47 7.46 -0.60
N ARG A 391 -18.45 7.49 -1.93
CA ARG A 391 -17.20 7.62 -2.71
C ARG A 391 -16.88 9.06 -3.12
N THR A 392 -17.89 9.92 -3.11
CA THR A 392 -17.78 11.30 -3.56
C THR A 392 -17.37 12.18 -2.38
N ALA A 393 -16.13 12.67 -2.40
CA ALA A 393 -15.62 13.64 -1.44
C ALA A 393 -15.90 15.06 -1.94
N THR A 394 -16.51 15.91 -1.12
CA THR A 394 -16.71 17.34 -1.41
C THR A 394 -16.18 18.21 -0.26
N PRO A 395 -15.73 19.45 -0.54
CA PRO A 395 -15.30 20.37 0.52
C PRO A 395 -16.42 20.58 1.54
N ASP A 396 -16.05 20.66 2.82
CA ASP A 396 -16.99 20.82 3.93
C ASP A 396 -16.92 22.25 4.51
N PRO A 397 -18.00 23.05 4.42
CA PRO A 397 -18.09 24.37 5.06
C PRO A 397 -17.81 24.35 6.58
N TRP A 398 -18.17 23.26 7.27
CA TRP A 398 -17.86 23.09 8.69
C TRP A 398 -16.35 23.11 8.93
N LEU A 399 -15.57 22.44 8.07
CA LEU A 399 -14.12 22.38 8.22
C LEU A 399 -13.50 23.76 7.99
N HIS A 400 -13.95 24.52 6.99
CA HIS A 400 -13.44 25.87 6.76
C HIS A 400 -13.69 26.79 7.97
N LYS A 401 -14.88 26.70 8.58
CA LYS A 401 -15.20 27.45 9.80
C LYS A 401 -14.33 27.00 10.97
N PHE A 402 -14.18 25.68 11.15
CA PHE A 402 -13.34 25.09 12.19
C PHE A 402 -11.88 25.55 12.08
N LEU A 403 -11.29 25.51 10.88
CA LEU A 403 -9.92 25.97 10.63
C LEU A 403 -9.76 27.48 10.94
N SER A 404 -10.74 28.30 10.55
CA SER A 404 -10.72 29.74 10.88
C SER A 404 -10.71 29.97 12.40
N GLN A 405 -11.64 29.33 13.11
CA GLN A 405 -11.74 29.46 14.57
C GLN A 405 -10.50 28.94 15.29
N TYR A 406 -9.91 27.84 14.81
CA TYR A 406 -8.67 27.30 15.33
C TYR A 406 -7.51 28.31 15.20
N ARG A 407 -7.38 28.94 14.01
CA ARG A 407 -6.36 29.97 13.76
C ARG A 407 -6.55 31.18 14.67
N ASP A 408 -7.79 31.65 14.82
CA ASP A 408 -8.12 32.80 15.68
C ASP A 408 -7.79 32.51 17.16
N THR A 409 -8.17 31.32 17.65
CA THR A 409 -7.93 30.87 19.04
C THR A 409 -6.43 30.81 19.37
N HIS A 410 -5.61 30.41 18.40
CA HIS A 410 -4.17 30.26 18.57
C HIS A 410 -3.35 31.45 18.05
N GLY A 411 -4.00 32.55 17.65
CA GLY A 411 -3.33 33.75 17.13
C GLY A 411 -2.47 33.48 15.88
N ILE A 412 -2.86 32.50 15.05
CA ILE A 412 -2.09 32.10 13.87
C ILE A 412 -2.45 33.05 12.71
N LYS A 413 -1.48 33.86 12.29
CA LYS A 413 -1.66 34.73 11.12
C LYS A 413 -1.73 33.90 9.85
N THR A 414 -2.85 33.99 9.14
CA THR A 414 -2.99 33.39 7.82
C THR A 414 -2.06 34.05 6.81
N ARG A 415 -1.49 33.23 5.93
CA ARG A 415 -0.66 33.70 4.82
C ARG A 415 -1.08 33.03 3.53
N ARG A 416 -0.73 33.67 2.41
CA ARG A 416 -0.84 33.05 1.10
C ARG A 416 0.20 31.93 1.01
N ILE A 417 -0.26 30.76 0.58
CA ILE A 417 0.54 29.57 0.34
C ILE A 417 0.36 29.25 -1.14
N ASP A 418 1.46 29.23 -1.89
CA ASP A 418 1.43 28.88 -3.31
C ASP A 418 1.60 27.37 -3.53
N GLN A 419 1.48 26.96 -4.79
CA GLN A 419 1.55 25.54 -5.16
C GLN A 419 2.97 24.98 -4.98
N GLU A 420 4.00 25.80 -5.21
CA GLU A 420 5.39 25.39 -5.10
C GLU A 420 5.74 25.07 -3.65
N GLU A 421 5.36 25.93 -2.71
CA GLU A 421 5.58 25.66 -1.29
C GLU A 421 4.87 24.38 -0.81
N ILE A 422 3.64 24.12 -1.29
CA ILE A 422 2.92 22.88 -0.95
C ILE A 422 3.72 21.66 -1.42
N LEU A 423 4.20 21.67 -2.67
CA LEU A 423 5.01 20.58 -3.22
C LEU A 423 6.32 20.42 -2.48
N GLU A 424 7.10 21.49 -2.34
CA GLU A 424 8.42 21.44 -1.71
C GLU A 424 8.33 20.94 -0.28
N ARG A 425 7.44 21.51 0.55
CA ARG A 425 7.34 21.09 1.95
C ARG A 425 6.89 19.65 2.08
N CYS A 426 5.90 19.21 1.31
CA CYS A 426 5.41 17.83 1.42
C CYS A 426 6.45 16.83 0.87
N LEU A 427 6.98 17.07 -0.32
CA LEU A 427 7.91 16.15 -1.00
C LEU A 427 9.30 16.16 -0.37
N PHE A 428 9.86 17.33 -0.05
CA PHE A 428 11.21 17.39 0.52
C PHE A 428 11.24 16.86 1.94
N ALA A 429 10.18 17.02 2.73
CA ALA A 429 10.10 16.38 4.04
C ALA A 429 10.05 14.84 3.92
N LEU A 430 9.33 14.32 2.93
CA LEU A 430 9.30 12.88 2.61
C LEU A 430 10.68 12.38 2.15
N ILE A 431 11.32 13.09 1.22
CA ILE A 431 12.64 12.74 0.67
C ILE A 431 13.73 12.82 1.75
N ASN A 432 13.68 13.84 2.61
CA ASN A 432 14.62 14.00 3.71
C ASN A 432 14.54 12.82 4.70
N GLU A 433 13.33 12.33 4.98
CA GLU A 433 13.16 11.11 5.79
C GLU A 433 13.71 9.87 5.07
N GLY A 434 13.55 9.80 3.74
CA GLY A 434 14.21 8.77 2.91
C GLY A 434 15.73 8.78 3.05
N PHE A 435 16.36 9.96 3.06
CA PHE A 435 17.80 10.09 3.32
C PHE A 435 18.18 9.64 4.75
N ALA A 436 17.37 9.96 5.76
CA ALA A 436 17.60 9.49 7.12
C ALA A 436 17.53 7.95 7.23
N ILE A 437 16.54 7.34 6.58
CA ILE A 437 16.37 5.88 6.49
C ILE A 437 17.60 5.21 5.87
N LEU A 438 18.17 5.80 4.82
CA LEU A 438 19.40 5.28 4.19
C LEU A 438 20.62 5.47 5.09
N ALA A 439 20.75 6.65 5.73
CA ALA A 439 21.86 6.95 6.63
C ALA A 439 21.88 6.02 7.85
N GLU A 440 20.72 5.61 8.34
CA GLU A 440 20.56 4.66 9.45
C GLU A 440 20.68 3.18 9.01
N GLY A 441 20.81 2.90 7.71
CA GLY A 441 20.90 1.54 7.17
C GLY A 441 19.58 0.75 7.28
N ILE A 442 18.45 1.44 7.42
CA ILE A 442 17.11 0.80 7.46
C ILE A 442 16.73 0.28 6.07
N ALA A 443 17.07 0.99 5.00
CA ALA A 443 17.00 0.49 3.64
C ALA A 443 18.42 0.28 3.08
N SER A 444 18.61 -0.77 2.27
CA SER A 444 19.94 -1.09 1.73
C SER A 444 20.39 -0.23 0.55
N GLY A 445 19.48 0.54 -0.05
CA GLY A 445 19.77 1.42 -1.18
C GLY A 445 18.59 2.34 -1.53
N PRO A 446 18.83 3.46 -2.21
CA PRO A 446 17.78 4.41 -2.58
C PRO A 446 16.70 3.79 -3.48
N GLU A 447 17.05 2.78 -4.29
CA GLU A 447 16.12 2.06 -5.15
C GLU A 447 15.11 1.21 -4.38
N HIS A 448 15.39 0.88 -3.11
CA HIS A 448 14.44 0.20 -2.24
C HIS A 448 13.49 1.18 -1.53
N VAL A 449 13.89 2.45 -1.47
CA VAL A 449 13.07 3.54 -0.92
C VAL A 449 12.05 4.02 -1.98
N ASP A 450 12.48 4.10 -3.24
CA ASP A 450 11.64 4.42 -4.41
C ASP A 450 10.60 3.32 -4.75
#